data_AF-A0AAE4TN46-F1
#
_entry.id   AF-A0AAE4TN46-F1
#
_cell.length_a   1.000
_cell.length_b   1.000
_cell.length_c   1.000
_cell.angle_alpha   90.00
_cell.angle_beta   90.00
_cell.angle_gamma   90.00
#
_symmetry.space_group_name_H-M   'P 1'
#
loop_
_entity.id
_entity.type
_entity.pdbx_description
1 polymer ?
#
loop_
_entity_poly.entity_id
_entity_poly.type
_entity_poly.pdbx_seq_one_letter_code
_entity_poly.pdbx_strand_id
1 'polypeptide(L)'
;MQKIVELSKVNLNASREEVIQYLLKENKPVLIFSPVNINVWAVYERSSYKNRNGPYLDREDSMSRKVARERLKHSESFSVASFVPKTEYLRLGSDDLTVLIKNGIVNLKFITEFYLYTENFELELMSGEQYIEKYETPINAKDLRINSQSDFYDYNYNVKFCFTRKSFKFLARDNSIDNELVPLKTTIDSVCVFERDILSFVHQDIERKIDNPDIPETSPYYVKDFLRSQSDLGQLSILGFRYYWGKTANPPKVKGLVELIMNQLNYAPKKAEAAAFFLNPNPNGLCGKTKTIADGCQFPYLTYCLERFWHNQEEYNKNITAEILKFLEGTEGEGFSSDNAKYAELILRPSKFPRGPKKRI
;
A
#
# COMPACT_ATOMS: atom_id res chain seq x y z
N MET A 1 8.59 9.32 3.07
CA MET A 1 8.62 8.73 1.71
C MET A 1 7.35 7.95 1.45
N GLN A 2 6.62 8.25 0.37
CA GLN A 2 5.48 7.43 -0.06
C GLN A 2 6.04 6.16 -0.71
N LYS A 3 5.71 4.98 -0.18
CA LYS A 3 6.22 3.71 -0.70
C LYS A 3 5.42 3.29 -1.93
N ILE A 4 6.10 3.09 -3.05
CA ILE A 4 5.55 2.51 -4.28
C ILE A 4 5.87 1.01 -4.28
N VAL A 5 4.92 0.20 -4.69
CA VAL A 5 5.05 -1.25 -4.79
C VAL A 5 4.55 -1.73 -6.16
N GLU A 6 5.22 -2.74 -6.71
CA GLU A 6 4.69 -3.46 -7.87
C GLU A 6 3.52 -4.33 -7.43
N LEU A 7 2.38 -4.19 -8.10
CA LEU A 7 1.14 -4.86 -7.74
C LEU A 7 1.26 -6.39 -7.86
N SER A 8 2.13 -6.89 -8.74
CA SER A 8 2.45 -8.32 -8.87
C SER A 8 3.22 -8.91 -7.68
N LYS A 9 3.95 -8.08 -6.93
CA LYS A 9 4.75 -8.48 -5.77
C LYS A 9 3.96 -8.41 -4.45
N VAL A 10 2.72 -7.93 -4.49
CA VAL A 10 1.86 -7.80 -3.30
C VAL A 10 0.90 -8.97 -3.24
N ASN A 11 0.79 -9.59 -2.07
CA ASN A 11 -0.26 -10.57 -1.81
C ASN A 11 -1.59 -9.81 -1.62
N LEU A 12 -2.55 -10.01 -2.51
CA LEU A 12 -3.80 -9.27 -2.53
C LEU A 12 -4.99 -10.19 -2.20
N ASN A 13 -5.99 -9.64 -1.52
CA ASN A 13 -7.27 -10.29 -1.24
C ASN A 13 -8.29 -10.20 -2.38
N ALA A 14 -7.90 -9.55 -3.48
CA ALA A 14 -8.69 -9.28 -4.67
C ALA A 14 -7.82 -9.44 -5.92
N SER A 15 -8.45 -9.55 -7.09
CA SER A 15 -7.73 -9.56 -8.36
C SER A 15 -7.05 -8.22 -8.64
N ARG A 16 -5.98 -8.22 -9.44
CA ARG A 16 -5.25 -6.99 -9.78
C ARG A 16 -6.11 -6.03 -10.58
N GLU A 17 -6.95 -6.59 -11.45
CA GLU A 17 -7.96 -5.90 -12.24
C GLU A 17 -8.94 -5.14 -11.34
N GLU A 18 -9.44 -5.77 -10.28
CA GLU A 18 -10.34 -5.12 -9.31
C GLU A 18 -9.64 -3.98 -8.56
N VAL A 19 -8.38 -4.16 -8.15
CA VAL A 19 -7.59 -3.11 -7.50
C VAL A 19 -7.39 -1.93 -8.45
N ILE A 20 -6.98 -2.17 -9.69
CA ILE A 20 -6.77 -1.11 -10.68
C ILE A 20 -8.10 -0.40 -10.99
N GLN A 21 -9.21 -1.15 -11.07
CA GLN A 21 -10.53 -0.58 -11.31
C GLN A 21 -11.00 0.30 -10.14
N TYR A 22 -10.69 -0.08 -8.90
CA TYR A 22 -10.92 0.75 -7.72
C TYR A 22 -10.09 2.04 -7.78
N LEU A 23 -8.79 1.93 -8.06
CA LEU A 23 -7.90 3.09 -8.15
C LEU A 23 -8.35 4.06 -9.25
N LEU A 24 -8.81 3.55 -10.40
CA LEU A 24 -9.38 4.36 -11.46
C LEU A 24 -10.63 5.13 -11.00
N LYS A 25 -11.55 4.47 -10.27
CA LYS A 25 -12.77 5.11 -9.73
C LYS A 25 -12.45 6.20 -8.71
N GLU A 26 -11.46 5.98 -7.86
CA GLU A 26 -11.00 6.92 -6.84
C GLU A 26 -10.01 7.97 -7.36
N ASN A 27 -9.77 8.01 -8.69
CA ASN A 27 -8.80 8.88 -9.35
C ASN A 27 -7.39 8.82 -8.71
N LYS A 28 -6.97 7.61 -8.33
CA LYS A 28 -5.67 7.34 -7.72
C LYS A 28 -4.62 7.04 -8.79
N PRO A 29 -3.35 7.46 -8.59
CA PRO A 29 -2.29 7.20 -9.56
C PRO A 29 -2.01 5.70 -9.71
N VAL A 30 -1.92 5.27 -10.96
CA VAL A 30 -1.46 3.94 -11.35
C VAL A 30 -0.26 4.13 -12.26
N LEU A 31 0.86 3.49 -11.93
CA LEU A 31 2.17 3.82 -12.44
C LEU A 31 2.80 2.62 -13.15
N ILE A 32 3.82 2.90 -13.95
CA ILE A 32 4.78 1.90 -14.43
C ILE A 32 6.20 2.45 -14.27
N PHE A 33 7.18 1.54 -14.14
CA PHE A 33 8.58 1.94 -14.23
C PHE A 33 8.93 2.41 -15.65
N SER A 34 9.70 3.49 -15.73
CA SER A 34 10.36 3.89 -16.96
C SER A 34 11.47 2.88 -17.29
N PRO A 35 11.41 2.16 -18.42
CA PRO A 35 12.44 1.18 -18.75
C PRO A 35 13.81 1.85 -18.93
N VAL A 36 14.88 1.20 -18.42
CA VAL A 36 16.25 1.74 -18.44
C VAL A 36 16.76 2.02 -19.87
N ASN A 37 16.27 1.28 -20.85
CA ASN A 37 16.62 1.42 -22.27
C ASN A 37 15.69 2.36 -23.05
N ILE A 38 14.83 3.11 -22.37
CA ILE A 38 13.89 4.04 -22.97
C ILE A 38 14.17 5.45 -22.47
N ASN A 39 14.07 6.41 -23.38
CA ASN A 39 14.25 7.83 -23.17
C ASN A 39 12.90 8.51 -23.32
N VAL A 40 12.61 9.44 -22.40
CA VAL A 40 11.37 10.22 -22.38
C VAL A 40 11.63 11.60 -22.99
N TRP A 41 10.76 12.02 -23.89
CA TRP A 41 10.85 13.31 -24.58
C TRP A 41 9.57 14.09 -24.37
N ALA A 42 9.69 15.36 -23.97
CA ALA A 42 8.61 16.32 -23.95
C ALA A 42 8.42 16.86 -25.37
N VAL A 43 7.20 16.77 -25.92
CA VAL A 43 6.88 17.26 -27.26
C VAL A 43 5.79 18.32 -27.18
N TYR A 44 6.04 19.45 -27.83
CA TYR A 44 5.17 20.60 -27.79
C TYR A 44 4.20 20.55 -28.96
N GLU A 45 2.92 20.42 -28.63
CA GLU A 45 1.84 20.43 -29.61
C GLU A 45 1.72 21.81 -30.26
N ARG A 46 1.64 21.84 -31.60
CA ARG A 46 1.32 23.04 -32.35
C ARG A 46 -0.13 22.97 -32.77
N SER A 47 -0.95 23.88 -32.26
CA SER A 47 -2.32 24.04 -32.76
C SER A 47 -2.28 24.41 -34.25
N SER A 48 -2.89 23.57 -35.09
CA SER A 48 -3.04 23.82 -36.51
C SER A 48 -4.18 24.82 -36.76
N TYR A 49 -4.06 26.03 -36.25
CA TYR A 49 -4.87 27.16 -36.71
C TYR A 49 -4.00 28.37 -37.03
N LYS A 50 -3.44 28.36 -38.24
CA LYS A 50 -3.03 29.58 -38.95
C LYS A 50 -3.58 29.53 -40.37
N ASN A 51 -4.89 29.75 -40.51
CA ASN A 51 -5.43 30.20 -41.79
C ASN A 51 -5.06 31.69 -41.94
N ARG A 52 -3.80 31.96 -42.29
CA ARG A 52 -3.36 33.32 -42.65
C ARG A 52 -3.67 33.52 -44.14
N ASN A 53 -4.77 34.24 -44.40
CA ASN A 53 -5.03 35.07 -45.56
C ASN A 53 -4.82 34.45 -46.96
N GLY A 54 -5.90 33.93 -47.54
CA GLY A 54 -6.15 34.00 -48.97
C GLY A 54 -7.49 34.71 -49.20
N PRO A 55 -7.58 35.78 -50.00
CA PRO A 55 -8.86 36.39 -50.36
C PRO A 55 -9.54 35.52 -51.44
N TYR A 56 -10.87 35.56 -51.45
CA TYR A 56 -11.80 34.85 -52.34
C TYR A 56 -12.07 33.39 -51.97
N LEU A 57 -13.22 33.15 -51.31
CA LEU A 57 -13.84 31.84 -51.21
C LEU A 57 -15.31 31.99 -51.62
N ASP A 58 -15.66 31.30 -52.70
CA ASP A 58 -16.99 31.28 -53.28
C ASP A 58 -17.92 30.31 -52.52
N ARG A 59 -19.23 30.39 -52.77
CA ARG A 59 -20.26 29.64 -52.01
C ARG A 59 -20.12 28.12 -52.06
N GLU A 60 -19.39 27.57 -53.03
CA GLU A 60 -19.09 26.14 -53.15
C GLU A 60 -18.09 25.61 -52.10
N ASP A 61 -17.30 26.49 -51.47
CA ASP A 61 -16.32 26.09 -50.44
C ASP A 61 -16.96 25.68 -49.10
N SER A 62 -18.26 25.85 -48.91
CA SER A 62 -18.90 25.47 -47.63
C SER A 62 -19.09 23.96 -47.49
N MET A 63 -19.26 23.23 -48.60
CA MET A 63 -19.39 21.77 -48.60
C MET A 63 -18.01 21.11 -48.42
N SER A 64 -16.98 21.63 -49.08
CA SER A 64 -15.58 21.23 -48.87
C SER A 64 -15.10 21.49 -47.44
N ARG A 65 -15.62 22.54 -46.76
CA ARG A 65 -15.31 22.83 -45.36
C ARG A 65 -15.81 21.81 -44.34
N LYS A 66 -16.87 21.03 -44.64
CA LYS A 66 -17.35 19.99 -43.72
C LYS A 66 -16.41 18.78 -43.73
N VAL A 67 -16.02 18.35 -44.93
CA VAL A 67 -15.04 17.28 -45.15
C VAL A 67 -13.62 17.70 -44.74
N ALA A 68 -13.24 18.96 -44.99
CA ALA A 68 -11.96 19.51 -44.55
C ALA A 68 -11.90 19.71 -43.03
N ARG A 69 -12.99 20.10 -42.34
CA ARG A 69 -13.03 20.14 -40.86
C ARG A 69 -12.96 18.76 -40.24
N GLU A 70 -13.56 17.74 -40.86
CA GLU A 70 -13.41 16.35 -40.42
C GLU A 70 -12.00 15.81 -40.69
N ARG A 71 -11.35 16.20 -41.80
CA ARG A 71 -9.94 15.86 -42.09
C ARG A 71 -8.93 16.66 -41.25
N LEU A 72 -9.24 17.91 -40.90
CA LEU A 72 -8.42 18.80 -40.04
C LEU A 72 -8.46 18.40 -38.56
N LYS A 73 -9.45 17.59 -38.14
CA LYS A 73 -9.46 16.94 -36.82
C LYS A 73 -8.37 15.87 -36.65
N HIS A 74 -7.66 15.49 -37.72
CA HIS A 74 -6.79 14.31 -37.75
C HIS A 74 -5.29 14.57 -37.91
N SER A 75 -4.79 15.80 -37.75
CA SER A 75 -3.33 16.00 -37.77
C SER A 75 -2.87 17.15 -36.88
N GLU A 76 -2.76 16.89 -35.57
CA GLU A 76 -1.87 17.69 -34.72
C GLU A 76 -0.43 17.53 -35.23
N SER A 77 0.32 18.62 -35.28
CA SER A 77 1.73 18.61 -35.65
C SER A 77 2.56 19.05 -34.45
N PHE A 78 3.69 18.39 -34.19
CA PHE A 78 4.58 18.79 -33.12
C PHE A 78 5.70 19.66 -33.70
N SER A 79 6.09 20.71 -32.99
CA SER A 79 7.12 21.66 -33.48
C SER A 79 8.46 21.50 -32.79
N VAL A 80 8.44 21.13 -31.51
CA VAL A 80 9.63 21.12 -30.65
C VAL A 80 9.61 19.85 -29.81
N ALA A 81 10.79 19.29 -29.53
CA ALA A 81 10.98 18.27 -28.53
C ALA A 81 12.19 18.58 -27.64
N SER A 82 12.10 18.20 -26.36
CA SER A 82 13.18 18.30 -25.38
C SER A 82 13.30 17.01 -24.57
N PHE A 83 14.51 16.64 -24.16
CA PHE A 83 14.74 15.42 -23.38
C PHE A 83 14.34 15.63 -21.92
N VAL A 84 13.71 14.60 -21.32
CA VAL A 84 13.29 14.62 -19.91
C VAL A 84 14.23 13.72 -19.09
N PRO A 85 15.17 14.31 -18.32
CA PRO A 85 16.12 13.52 -17.54
C PRO A 85 15.46 12.86 -16.33
N LYS A 86 15.99 11.68 -15.94
CA LYS A 86 15.71 11.02 -14.65
C LYS A 86 14.23 10.72 -14.37
N THR A 87 13.48 10.32 -15.39
CA THR A 87 12.10 9.84 -15.21
C THR A 87 12.11 8.44 -14.59
N GLU A 88 11.44 8.23 -13.45
CA GLU A 88 11.36 6.92 -12.81
C GLU A 88 10.03 6.22 -13.03
N TYR A 89 8.92 6.94 -12.82
CA TYR A 89 7.59 6.38 -12.97
C TYR A 89 6.77 7.17 -13.97
N LEU A 90 6.02 6.45 -14.80
CA LEU A 90 5.10 7.01 -15.78
C LEU A 90 3.68 6.75 -15.29
N ARG A 91 2.81 7.77 -15.27
CA ARG A 91 1.41 7.59 -14.85
C ARG A 91 0.56 7.18 -16.05
N LEU A 92 -0.25 6.14 -15.86
CA LEU A 92 -1.21 5.67 -16.85
C LEU A 92 -2.44 6.58 -16.86
N GLY A 93 -2.91 6.96 -18.05
CA GLY A 93 -4.15 7.70 -18.22
C GLY A 93 -5.39 6.82 -18.02
N SER A 94 -6.55 7.44 -17.81
CA SER A 94 -7.82 6.71 -17.60
C SER A 94 -8.19 5.80 -18.79
N ASP A 95 -7.92 6.25 -20.01
CA ASP A 95 -8.18 5.47 -21.23
C ASP A 95 -7.23 4.25 -21.31
N ASP A 96 -5.95 4.44 -21.02
CA ASP A 96 -4.95 3.36 -20.98
C ASP A 96 -5.30 2.33 -19.92
N LEU A 97 -5.75 2.77 -18.75
CA LEU A 97 -6.20 1.89 -17.67
C LEU A 97 -7.43 1.10 -18.07
N THR A 98 -8.37 1.71 -18.78
CA THR A 98 -9.57 1.03 -19.28
C THR A 98 -9.20 -0.07 -20.28
N VAL A 99 -8.26 0.21 -21.19
CA VAL A 99 -7.71 -0.77 -22.14
C VAL A 99 -6.96 -1.88 -21.41
N LEU A 100 -6.13 -1.52 -20.42
CA LEU A 100 -5.34 -2.45 -19.62
C LEU A 100 -6.21 -3.42 -18.83
N ILE A 101 -7.26 -2.94 -18.15
CA ILE A 101 -8.21 -3.78 -17.41
C ILE A 101 -8.92 -4.75 -18.36
N LYS A 102 -9.33 -4.29 -19.55
CA LYS A 102 -10.09 -5.09 -20.51
C LYS A 102 -9.24 -6.17 -21.19
N ASN A 103 -8.01 -5.82 -21.57
CA ASN A 103 -7.17 -6.66 -22.44
C ASN A 103 -5.99 -7.31 -21.70
N GLY A 104 -5.71 -6.92 -20.46
CA GLY A 104 -4.51 -7.31 -19.70
C GLY A 104 -3.21 -6.65 -20.16
N ILE A 105 -3.28 -5.85 -21.24
CA ILE A 105 -2.13 -5.23 -21.89
C ILE A 105 -2.52 -3.90 -22.58
N VAL A 106 -1.63 -2.91 -22.52
CA VAL A 106 -1.73 -1.66 -23.26
C VAL A 106 -0.36 -1.29 -23.86
N ASN A 107 -0.37 -0.68 -25.05
CA ASN A 107 0.84 -0.19 -25.71
C ASN A 107 0.84 1.34 -25.68
N LEU A 108 1.55 1.91 -24.71
CA LEU A 108 1.55 3.35 -24.45
C LEU A 108 2.40 4.07 -25.50
N LYS A 109 1.78 4.96 -26.25
CA LYS A 109 2.49 5.83 -27.21
C LYS A 109 2.92 7.15 -26.57
N PHE A 110 2.07 7.66 -25.68
CA PHE A 110 2.25 8.93 -24.97
C PHE A 110 1.77 8.81 -23.53
N ILE A 111 2.27 9.70 -22.67
CA ILE A 111 1.72 9.95 -21.34
C ILE A 111 1.62 11.47 -21.11
N THR A 112 0.80 11.85 -20.15
CA THR A 112 0.58 13.26 -19.75
C THR A 112 1.31 13.63 -18.45
N GLU A 113 1.61 12.63 -17.62
CA GLU A 113 2.12 12.81 -16.27
C GLU A 113 3.17 11.75 -15.93
N PHE A 114 4.19 12.15 -15.17
CA PHE A 114 5.28 11.27 -14.72
C PHE A 114 5.81 11.74 -13.37
N TYR A 115 6.52 10.86 -12.67
CA TYR A 115 7.20 11.19 -11.42
C TYR A 115 8.72 11.18 -11.58
N LEU A 116 9.37 12.17 -10.97
CA LEU A 116 10.82 12.28 -10.85
C LEU A 116 11.24 12.37 -9.38
N TYR A 117 12.47 11.94 -9.08
CA TYR A 117 13.06 12.21 -7.78
C TYR A 117 13.64 13.62 -7.72
N THR A 118 13.25 14.35 -6.68
CA THR A 118 13.90 15.60 -6.30
C THR A 118 15.28 15.33 -5.70
N GLU A 119 16.08 16.39 -5.53
CA GLU A 119 17.39 16.30 -4.86
C GLU A 119 17.28 15.79 -3.41
N ASN A 120 16.10 15.89 -2.80
CA ASN A 120 15.81 15.39 -1.45
C ASN A 120 15.26 13.94 -1.43
N PHE A 121 15.32 13.21 -2.55
CA PHE A 121 14.75 11.86 -2.71
C PHE A 121 13.23 11.78 -2.51
N GLU A 122 12.52 12.89 -2.73
CA GLU A 122 11.06 12.91 -2.74
C GLU A 122 10.55 12.75 -4.17
N LEU A 123 9.40 12.07 -4.33
CA LEU A 123 8.74 11.92 -5.62
C LEU A 123 7.88 13.16 -5.90
N GLU A 124 8.20 13.84 -6.99
CA GLU A 124 7.44 14.98 -7.50
C GLU A 124 6.67 14.57 -8.76
N LEU A 125 5.37 14.86 -8.78
CA LEU A 125 4.52 14.68 -9.96
C LEU A 125 4.77 15.84 -10.90
N MET A 126 5.10 15.53 -12.15
CA MET A 126 5.19 16.49 -13.24
C MET A 126 4.08 16.22 -14.24
N SER A 127 3.39 17.28 -14.63
CA SER A 127 2.46 17.29 -15.76
C SER A 127 2.99 18.18 -16.88
N GLY A 128 2.40 18.07 -18.07
CA GLY A 128 2.72 18.95 -19.19
C GLY A 128 2.54 20.45 -18.87
N GLU A 129 1.61 20.79 -17.97
CA GLU A 129 1.37 22.19 -17.52
C GLU A 129 2.46 22.71 -16.57
N GLN A 130 3.07 21.81 -15.80
CA GLN A 130 4.07 22.14 -14.78
C GLN A 130 5.51 22.00 -15.28
N TYR A 131 5.71 21.33 -16.42
CA TYR A 131 7.02 21.08 -16.97
C TYR A 131 7.65 22.38 -17.50
N ILE A 132 8.62 22.90 -16.74
CA ILE A 132 9.45 24.03 -17.14
C ILE A 132 10.76 23.48 -17.73
N GLU A 133 11.01 23.79 -19.00
CA GLU A 133 12.21 23.39 -19.73
C GLU A 133 13.47 23.94 -19.03
N LYS A 134 14.25 23.05 -18.41
CA LYS A 134 15.55 23.40 -17.82
C LYS A 134 16.64 23.24 -18.89
N TYR A 135 16.84 24.30 -19.68
CA TYR A 135 18.09 24.59 -20.39
C TYR A 135 18.69 23.50 -21.30
N GLU A 136 17.92 22.92 -22.24
CA GLU A 136 18.51 22.23 -23.40
C GLU A 136 18.02 22.87 -24.71
N THR A 137 18.82 22.75 -25.78
CA THR A 137 18.46 23.36 -27.07
C THR A 137 17.35 22.52 -27.70
N PRO A 138 16.15 23.08 -27.95
CA PRO A 138 15.04 22.32 -28.51
C PRO A 138 15.37 21.74 -29.89
N ILE A 139 15.05 20.47 -30.12
CA ILE A 139 15.15 19.81 -31.44
C ILE A 139 13.80 19.82 -32.16
N ASN A 140 13.78 19.60 -33.47
CA ASN A 140 12.53 19.54 -34.21
C ASN A 140 11.84 18.19 -33.94
N ALA A 141 10.55 18.21 -33.58
CA ALA A 141 9.80 16.97 -33.36
C ALA A 141 9.70 16.08 -34.62
N LYS A 142 9.91 16.63 -35.82
CA LYS A 142 10.10 15.86 -37.06
C LYS A 142 11.26 14.89 -37.00
N ASP A 143 12.33 15.25 -36.28
CA ASP A 143 13.54 14.44 -36.18
C ASP A 143 13.31 13.20 -35.30
N LEU A 144 12.22 13.21 -34.52
CA LEU A 144 11.66 12.07 -33.77
C LEU A 144 10.57 11.31 -34.56
N ARG A 145 10.37 11.64 -35.84
CA ARG A 145 9.36 11.04 -36.75
C ARG A 145 7.91 11.15 -36.26
N ILE A 146 7.59 12.15 -35.43
CA ILE A 146 6.28 12.27 -34.75
C ILE A 146 5.18 12.80 -35.66
N ASN A 147 5.52 13.52 -36.75
CA ASN A 147 4.58 14.30 -37.58
C ASN A 147 3.58 13.49 -38.44
N SER A 148 3.26 12.25 -38.08
CA SER A 148 2.31 11.41 -38.83
C SER A 148 1.39 10.54 -37.98
N GLN A 149 1.36 10.69 -36.65
CA GLN A 149 0.51 9.87 -35.78
C GLN A 149 -0.67 10.69 -35.24
N SER A 150 -1.86 10.44 -35.80
CA SER A 150 -3.14 10.96 -35.32
C SER A 150 -3.62 10.19 -34.09
N ASP A 151 -4.24 10.91 -33.14
CA ASP A 151 -5.50 10.55 -32.45
C ASP A 151 -5.56 11.11 -31.02
N PHE A 152 -5.74 12.42 -30.80
CA PHE A 152 -6.14 12.96 -29.48
C PHE A 152 -6.89 14.29 -29.62
N TYR A 153 -7.64 14.69 -28.57
CA TYR A 153 -8.45 15.90 -28.51
C TYR A 153 -8.07 16.79 -27.30
N ASP A 154 -7.83 18.06 -27.62
CA ASP A 154 -8.15 19.32 -26.92
C ASP A 154 -7.32 19.83 -25.71
N TYR A 155 -7.16 21.17 -25.74
CA TYR A 155 -6.69 22.16 -24.75
C TYR A 155 -5.21 22.64 -24.67
N ASN A 156 -5.11 23.96 -24.42
CA ASN A 156 -3.96 24.87 -24.36
C ASN A 156 -2.59 24.31 -23.91
N TYR A 157 -1.56 24.51 -24.76
CA TYR A 157 -0.15 24.15 -24.53
C TYR A 157 0.08 22.74 -23.95
N ASN A 158 -0.50 21.72 -24.60
CA ASN A 158 -0.27 20.32 -24.25
C ASN A 158 1.17 19.90 -24.57
N VAL A 159 2.01 19.85 -23.54
CA VAL A 159 3.24 19.04 -23.59
C VAL A 159 2.82 17.59 -23.38
N LYS A 160 3.12 16.74 -24.37
CA LYS A 160 2.95 15.27 -24.27
C LYS A 160 4.33 14.64 -24.10
N PHE A 161 4.40 13.48 -23.46
CA PHE A 161 5.66 12.76 -23.30
C PHE A 161 5.67 11.50 -24.15
N CYS A 162 6.71 11.32 -24.96
CA CYS A 162 6.86 10.17 -25.86
C CYS A 162 8.20 9.45 -25.65
N PHE A 163 8.36 8.29 -26.30
CA PHE A 163 9.42 7.34 -25.97
C PHE A 163 10.31 6.99 -27.17
N THR A 164 11.62 6.98 -26.96
CA THR A 164 12.62 6.49 -27.92
C THR A 164 13.65 5.59 -27.25
N ARG A 165 14.35 4.76 -28.03
CA ARG A 165 15.45 3.90 -27.50
C ARG A 165 16.77 4.65 -27.25
N LYS A 166 16.93 5.85 -27.80
CA LYS A 166 18.17 6.61 -27.72
C LYS A 166 17.92 8.05 -27.32
N SER A 167 18.80 8.58 -26.48
CA SER A 167 18.92 9.99 -26.17
C SER A 167 20.05 10.61 -27.00
N PHE A 168 19.87 11.87 -27.39
CA PHE A 168 20.89 12.62 -28.10
C PHE A 168 20.73 14.11 -27.77
N LYS A 169 21.84 14.81 -27.64
CA LYS A 169 21.85 16.27 -27.40
C LYS A 169 21.78 17.08 -28.69
N PHE A 170 22.25 16.50 -29.80
CA PHE A 170 22.27 17.12 -31.14
C PHE A 170 22.08 16.02 -32.20
N LEU A 171 21.27 16.28 -33.23
CA LEU A 171 21.21 15.41 -34.42
C LEU A 171 22.43 15.69 -35.31
N ALA A 172 23.35 14.74 -35.44
CA ALA A 172 24.33 14.78 -36.52
C ALA A 172 23.66 14.30 -37.83
N ARG A 173 24.00 14.91 -38.98
CA ARG A 173 23.36 14.65 -40.30
C ARG A 173 23.42 13.19 -40.76
N ASP A 174 24.34 12.43 -40.21
CA ASP A 174 24.72 11.06 -40.50
C ASP A 174 24.16 10.03 -39.51
N ASN A 175 23.57 10.48 -38.40
CA ASN A 175 22.92 9.61 -37.41
C ASN A 175 21.50 9.22 -37.84
N SER A 176 21.41 8.46 -38.95
CA SER A 176 20.21 7.70 -39.40
C SER A 176 19.78 6.59 -38.44
N ILE A 177 20.19 6.71 -37.19
CA ILE A 177 19.87 5.79 -36.13
C ILE A 177 18.36 5.87 -35.87
N ASP A 178 17.70 4.72 -35.78
CA ASP A 178 16.27 4.55 -35.55
C ASP A 178 15.74 5.34 -34.34
N ASN A 179 15.44 6.62 -34.54
CA ASN A 179 14.73 7.51 -33.63
C ASN A 179 13.22 7.25 -33.67
N GLU A 180 12.83 6.01 -33.93
CA GLU A 180 11.44 5.64 -34.03
C GLU A 180 10.79 5.71 -32.65
N LEU A 181 9.58 6.28 -32.62
CA LEU A 181 8.72 6.18 -31.46
C LEU A 181 8.48 4.71 -31.14
N VAL A 182 8.81 4.33 -29.92
CA VAL A 182 8.59 2.96 -29.45
C VAL A 182 7.43 2.95 -28.48
N PRO A 183 6.33 2.21 -28.77
CA PRO A 183 5.28 2.05 -27.78
C PRO A 183 5.80 1.24 -26.59
N LEU A 184 5.42 1.65 -25.39
CA LEU A 184 5.72 0.89 -24.17
C LEU A 184 4.65 -0.16 -23.95
N LYS A 185 5.06 -1.41 -24.06
CA LYS A 185 4.21 -2.56 -23.76
C LYS A 185 4.09 -2.69 -22.23
N THR A 186 2.90 -2.41 -21.71
CA THR A 186 2.57 -2.49 -20.30
C THR A 186 1.55 -3.59 -20.06
N THR A 187 1.85 -4.47 -19.10
CA THR A 187 0.94 -5.53 -18.65
C THR A 187 0.46 -5.25 -17.23
N ILE A 188 -0.63 -5.88 -16.83
CA ILE A 188 -1.17 -5.75 -15.46
C ILE A 188 -0.13 -6.05 -14.38
N ASP A 189 0.75 -7.03 -14.62
CA ASP A 189 1.78 -7.43 -13.65
C ASP A 189 2.94 -6.42 -13.54
N SER A 190 3.09 -5.52 -14.51
CA SER A 190 4.12 -4.46 -14.51
C SER A 190 3.69 -3.17 -13.83
N VAL A 191 2.44 -3.11 -13.35
CA VAL A 191 1.86 -1.93 -12.72
C VAL A 191 2.41 -1.72 -11.32
N CYS A 192 2.72 -0.47 -11.00
CA CYS A 192 3.09 -0.01 -9.68
C CYS A 192 2.03 0.92 -9.10
N VAL A 193 1.87 0.88 -7.78
CA VAL A 193 0.88 1.68 -7.05
C VAL A 193 1.47 2.17 -5.73
N PHE A 194 0.92 3.24 -5.18
CA PHE A 194 1.27 3.67 -3.83
C PHE A 194 0.69 2.68 -2.81
N GLU A 195 1.54 2.15 -1.92
CA GLU A 195 1.15 1.12 -0.94
C GLU A 195 -0.06 1.57 -0.10
N ARG A 196 -0.08 2.85 0.30
CA ARG A 196 -1.16 3.43 1.11
C ARG A 196 -2.54 3.34 0.44
N ASP A 197 -2.59 3.38 -0.89
CA ASP A 197 -3.83 3.45 -1.68
C ASP A 197 -4.42 2.05 -1.92
N ILE A 198 -3.65 0.99 -1.63
CA ILE A 198 -4.09 -0.41 -1.78
C ILE A 198 -4.17 -1.17 -0.45
N LEU A 199 -3.97 -0.53 0.70
CA LEU A 199 -3.92 -1.21 2.01
C LEU A 199 -5.15 -2.08 2.31
N SER A 200 -6.33 -1.68 1.84
CA SER A 200 -7.57 -2.45 1.99
C SER A 200 -7.59 -3.75 1.16
N PHE A 201 -6.76 -3.82 0.12
CA PHE A 201 -6.66 -4.95 -0.80
C PHE A 201 -5.49 -5.88 -0.49
N VAL A 202 -4.53 -5.45 0.34
CA VAL A 202 -3.41 -6.32 0.73
C VAL A 202 -3.95 -7.44 1.61
N HIS A 203 -3.70 -8.69 1.22
CA HIS A 203 -3.84 -9.81 2.14
C HIS A 203 -2.94 -9.51 3.32
N GLN A 204 -3.55 -9.28 4.48
CA GLN A 204 -2.83 -9.24 5.73
C GLN A 204 -2.38 -10.67 6.01
N ASP A 205 -1.31 -11.10 5.33
CA ASP A 205 -0.45 -12.12 5.88
C ASP A 205 -0.06 -11.58 7.25
N ILE A 206 -0.63 -12.24 8.24
CA ILE A 206 -0.48 -12.00 9.67
C ILE A 206 1.00 -12.02 10.09
N GLU A 207 1.92 -12.35 9.20
CA GLU A 207 3.36 -12.22 9.33
C GLU A 207 3.87 -10.79 9.04
N ARG A 208 3.31 -9.78 9.69
CA ARG A 208 4.15 -8.62 10.07
C ARG A 208 4.68 -8.89 11.47
N LYS A 209 5.93 -9.36 11.51
CA LYS A 209 6.93 -8.95 12.52
C LYS A 209 6.86 -7.43 12.60
N ILE A 210 6.01 -6.92 13.49
CA ILE A 210 6.10 -5.55 13.96
C ILE A 210 6.93 -5.68 15.23
N ASP A 211 8.19 -5.28 15.13
CA ASP A 211 8.97 -4.92 16.29
C ASP A 211 8.20 -3.79 17.01
N ASN A 212 7.47 -4.14 18.06
CA ASN A 212 6.60 -3.29 18.90
C ASN A 212 5.51 -2.45 18.19
N PRO A 213 4.25 -2.89 18.15
CA PRO A 213 3.17 -1.94 17.95
C PRO A 213 3.04 -1.07 19.22
N ASP A 214 3.14 0.24 19.04
CA ASP A 214 2.82 1.21 20.09
C ASP A 214 1.32 1.15 20.40
N ILE A 215 0.94 0.21 21.28
CA ILE A 215 -0.41 0.13 21.84
C ILE A 215 -0.57 1.36 22.76
N PRO A 216 -1.54 2.26 22.53
CA PRO A 216 -1.78 3.42 23.40
C PRO A 216 -2.10 2.99 24.83
N GLU A 217 -1.66 3.74 25.83
CA GLU A 217 -1.94 3.43 27.25
C GLU A 217 -3.44 3.39 27.58
N THR A 218 -4.24 4.09 26.77
CA THR A 218 -5.71 4.12 26.86
C THR A 218 -6.38 2.83 26.37
N SER A 219 -5.64 1.94 25.71
CA SER A 219 -6.16 0.67 25.20
C SER A 219 -6.39 -0.34 26.34
N PRO A 220 -7.50 -1.11 26.33
CA PRO A 220 -7.70 -2.21 27.28
C PRO A 220 -6.70 -3.35 27.11
N TYR A 221 -5.96 -3.37 25.99
CA TYR A 221 -4.90 -4.33 25.69
C TYR A 221 -3.50 -3.76 25.97
N TYR A 222 -3.38 -2.59 26.60
CA TYR A 222 -2.07 -2.05 26.95
C TYR A 222 -1.39 -2.90 28.02
N VAL A 223 -0.12 -3.22 27.78
CA VAL A 223 0.80 -3.82 28.75
C VAL A 223 1.99 -2.86 28.86
N LYS A 224 2.40 -2.53 30.09
CA LYS A 224 3.57 -1.67 30.33
C LYS A 224 4.82 -2.29 29.69
N ASP A 225 5.69 -1.47 29.12
CA ASP A 225 6.82 -1.95 28.31
C ASP A 225 7.73 -2.94 29.05
N PHE A 226 8.00 -2.69 30.33
CA PHE A 226 8.83 -3.58 31.14
C PHE A 226 8.20 -4.97 31.37
N LEU A 227 6.88 -5.13 31.19
CA LEU A 227 6.16 -6.40 31.30
C LEU A 227 6.01 -7.12 29.94
N ARG A 228 6.03 -6.40 28.82
CA ARG A 228 5.74 -6.96 27.48
C ARG A 228 6.66 -8.11 27.07
N SER A 229 7.93 -8.03 27.45
CA SER A 229 8.93 -9.04 27.10
C SER A 229 9.09 -10.15 28.14
N GLN A 230 8.29 -10.15 29.21
CA GLN A 230 8.46 -11.11 30.30
C GLN A 230 7.79 -12.45 30.00
N SER A 231 6.62 -12.44 29.36
CA SER A 231 5.79 -13.63 29.12
C SER A 231 5.07 -13.54 27.77
N ASP A 232 4.29 -14.56 27.44
CA ASP A 232 3.50 -14.57 26.22
C ASP A 232 2.39 -13.48 26.21
N LEU A 233 2.14 -12.83 27.36
CA LEU A 233 1.15 -11.76 27.49
C LEU A 233 1.40 -10.61 26.51
N GLY A 234 2.68 -10.28 26.23
CA GLY A 234 3.00 -9.24 25.25
C GLY A 234 2.53 -9.57 23.84
N GLN A 235 2.68 -10.83 23.40
CA GLN A 235 2.19 -11.25 22.08
C GLN A 235 0.67 -11.26 22.02
N LEU A 236 0.01 -11.67 23.12
CA LEU A 236 -1.44 -11.61 23.25
C LEU A 236 -1.98 -10.18 23.28
N SER A 237 -1.26 -9.23 23.88
CA SER A 237 -1.66 -7.82 23.93
C SER A 237 -1.70 -7.21 22.53
N ILE A 238 -0.68 -7.50 21.73
CA ILE A 238 -0.56 -7.11 20.33
C ILE A 238 -1.73 -7.69 19.52
N LEU A 239 -2.00 -8.97 19.75
CA LEU A 239 -3.10 -9.69 19.13
C LEU A 239 -4.43 -8.98 19.47
N GLY A 240 -4.79 -8.90 20.76
CA GLY A 240 -6.01 -8.27 21.23
C GLY A 240 -6.23 -6.86 20.71
N PHE A 241 -5.20 -6.01 20.77
CA PHE A 241 -5.24 -4.65 20.26
C PHE A 241 -5.58 -4.61 18.77
N ARG A 242 -4.89 -5.41 17.94
CA ARG A 242 -5.15 -5.45 16.50
C ARG A 242 -6.58 -5.92 16.20
N TYR A 243 -7.06 -6.95 16.89
CA TYR A 243 -8.36 -7.54 16.57
C TYR A 243 -9.54 -6.68 17.02
N TYR A 244 -9.51 -6.15 18.25
CA TYR A 244 -10.69 -5.50 18.83
C TYR A 244 -10.61 -3.97 18.85
N TRP A 245 -9.41 -3.39 18.85
CA TRP A 245 -9.22 -1.95 18.91
C TRP A 245 -8.75 -1.35 17.57
N GLY A 246 -7.98 -2.12 16.80
CA GLY A 246 -7.42 -1.72 15.51
C GLY A 246 -8.41 -1.76 14.36
N LYS A 247 -9.50 -0.97 14.41
CA LYS A 247 -10.44 -0.70 13.30
C LYS A 247 -10.72 -1.87 12.32
N THR A 248 -10.89 -3.11 12.81
CA THR A 248 -11.34 -4.21 11.95
C THR A 248 -12.86 -4.11 11.84
N ALA A 249 -13.39 -4.05 10.60
CA ALA A 249 -14.82 -3.84 10.37
C ALA A 249 -15.69 -5.04 10.81
N ASN A 250 -15.08 -6.22 10.99
CA ASN A 250 -15.74 -7.46 11.39
C ASN A 250 -14.78 -8.35 12.20
N PRO A 251 -14.76 -8.27 13.55
CA PRO A 251 -13.96 -9.19 14.35
C PRO A 251 -14.42 -10.64 14.15
N PRO A 252 -13.51 -11.63 14.09
CA PRO A 252 -13.87 -13.02 13.90
C PRO A 252 -14.75 -13.51 15.07
N LYS A 253 -15.69 -14.42 14.78
CA LYS A 253 -16.43 -15.15 15.82
C LYS A 253 -15.43 -15.90 16.72
N VAL A 254 -15.79 -16.14 17.98
CA VAL A 254 -14.93 -16.78 19.01
C VAL A 254 -14.18 -18.01 18.49
N LYS A 255 -14.82 -18.88 17.69
CA LYS A 255 -14.17 -20.06 17.09
C LYS A 255 -13.00 -19.69 16.16
N GLY A 256 -13.16 -18.66 15.33
CA GLY A 256 -12.10 -18.16 14.46
C GLY A 256 -10.96 -17.49 15.23
N LEU A 257 -11.24 -16.88 16.40
CA LEU A 257 -10.19 -16.33 17.27
C LEU A 257 -9.31 -17.43 17.88
N VAL A 258 -9.90 -18.56 18.30
CA VAL A 258 -9.14 -19.70 18.84
C VAL A 258 -8.19 -20.26 17.79
N GLU A 259 -8.69 -20.56 16.59
CA GLU A 259 -7.87 -21.05 15.47
C GLU A 259 -6.73 -20.08 15.13
N LEU A 260 -7.02 -18.78 15.16
CA LEU A 260 -6.05 -17.73 14.93
C LEU A 260 -4.94 -17.69 15.99
N ILE A 261 -5.30 -17.80 17.27
CA ILE A 261 -4.33 -17.85 18.37
C ILE A 261 -3.49 -19.12 18.30
N MET A 262 -4.10 -20.26 17.98
CA MET A 262 -3.38 -21.52 17.77
C MET A 262 -2.33 -21.36 16.67
N ASN A 263 -2.70 -20.77 15.54
CA ASN A 263 -1.80 -20.61 14.40
C ASN A 263 -0.70 -19.56 14.65
N GLN A 264 -1.03 -18.42 15.29
CA GLN A 264 -0.10 -17.31 15.48
C GLN A 264 0.86 -17.52 16.65
N LEU A 265 0.37 -18.07 17.77
CA LEU A 265 1.16 -18.23 19.00
C LEU A 265 1.57 -19.68 19.26
N ASN A 266 1.22 -20.60 18.35
CA ASN A 266 1.48 -22.03 18.49
C ASN A 266 0.95 -22.63 19.81
N TYR A 267 -0.23 -22.15 20.23
CA TYR A 267 -0.87 -22.59 21.46
C TYR A 267 -1.62 -23.90 21.27
N ALA A 268 -1.55 -24.77 22.29
CA ALA A 268 -2.45 -25.92 22.38
C ALA A 268 -3.92 -25.46 22.49
N PRO A 269 -4.90 -26.25 22.02
CA PRO A 269 -6.30 -25.84 21.92
C PRO A 269 -6.86 -25.19 23.20
N LYS A 270 -6.70 -25.82 24.36
CA LYS A 270 -7.20 -25.29 25.64
C LYS A 270 -6.51 -23.98 26.08
N LYS A 271 -5.22 -23.81 25.76
CA LYS A 271 -4.49 -22.56 26.05
C LYS A 271 -4.99 -21.45 25.12
N ALA A 272 -5.28 -21.78 23.86
CA ALA A 272 -5.86 -20.84 22.90
C ALA A 272 -7.30 -20.45 23.24
N GLU A 273 -8.12 -21.38 23.73
CA GLU A 273 -9.47 -21.10 24.23
C GLU A 273 -9.46 -20.12 25.42
N ALA A 274 -8.60 -20.37 26.42
CA ALA A 274 -8.43 -19.47 27.54
C ALA A 274 -7.90 -18.09 27.09
N ALA A 275 -6.91 -18.05 26.19
CA ALA A 275 -6.42 -16.80 25.63
C ALA A 275 -7.52 -16.01 24.90
N ALA A 276 -8.33 -16.68 24.08
CA ALA A 276 -9.48 -16.07 23.40
C ALA A 276 -10.50 -15.53 24.40
N PHE A 277 -10.74 -16.25 25.50
CA PHE A 277 -11.61 -15.81 26.60
C PHE A 277 -11.11 -14.50 27.22
N PHE A 278 -9.82 -14.39 27.55
CA PHE A 278 -9.29 -13.17 28.18
C PHE A 278 -9.23 -11.97 27.23
N LEU A 279 -9.03 -12.21 25.93
CA LEU A 279 -8.96 -11.15 24.94
C LEU A 279 -10.32 -10.60 24.52
N ASN A 280 -11.37 -11.42 24.56
CA ASN A 280 -12.70 -11.02 24.09
C ASN A 280 -13.32 -9.92 25.01
N PRO A 281 -13.80 -8.80 24.45
CA PRO A 281 -14.55 -7.78 25.19
C PRO A 281 -15.85 -8.31 25.81
N ASN A 282 -16.45 -9.35 25.23
CA ASN A 282 -17.66 -9.99 25.74
C ASN A 282 -17.49 -11.51 25.76
N PRO A 283 -16.70 -12.04 26.71
CA PRO A 283 -16.45 -13.47 26.77
C PRO A 283 -17.69 -14.23 27.28
N ASN A 284 -17.91 -15.42 26.74
CA ASN A 284 -18.94 -16.33 27.24
C ASN A 284 -18.36 -17.11 28.43
N GLY A 285 -19.02 -17.06 29.59
CA GLY A 285 -18.66 -17.83 30.79
C GLY A 285 -18.57 -16.97 32.05
N LEU A 286 -18.01 -17.54 33.12
CA LEU A 286 -17.78 -16.84 34.39
C LEU A 286 -16.71 -15.76 34.19
N CYS A 287 -17.13 -14.50 34.30
CA CYS A 287 -16.28 -13.33 34.23
C CYS A 287 -15.86 -12.87 35.62
N GLY A 288 -14.77 -12.11 35.71
CA GLY A 288 -14.27 -11.55 36.96
C GLY A 288 -15.34 -10.77 37.72
N LYS A 289 -15.24 -10.73 39.06
CA LYS A 289 -16.25 -10.09 39.93
C LYS A 289 -16.34 -8.58 39.71
N THR A 290 -15.24 -7.95 39.32
CA THR A 290 -15.12 -6.50 39.21
C THR A 290 -15.27 -6.07 37.75
N LYS A 291 -16.47 -5.62 37.36
CA LYS A 291 -16.74 -5.05 36.01
C LYS A 291 -16.10 -3.66 35.78
N THR A 292 -14.91 -3.41 36.31
CA THR A 292 -14.24 -2.08 36.26
C THR A 292 -13.39 -1.85 35.02
N ILE A 293 -13.52 -2.67 33.98
CA ILE A 293 -12.83 -2.44 32.71
C ILE A 293 -13.91 -2.00 31.75
N ALA A 294 -13.88 -0.72 31.39
CA ALA A 294 -14.96 0.02 30.73
C ALA A 294 -15.54 -0.64 29.45
N ASP A 295 -14.90 -1.67 28.91
CA ASP A 295 -15.28 -2.37 27.67
C ASP A 295 -15.51 -3.89 27.82
N GLY A 296 -15.58 -4.43 29.05
CA GLY A 296 -15.92 -5.86 29.31
C GLY A 296 -14.80 -6.88 29.08
N CYS A 297 -13.65 -6.46 28.55
CA CYS A 297 -12.44 -7.30 28.36
C CYS A 297 -11.86 -7.78 29.71
N GLN A 298 -11.34 -9.02 29.76
CA GLN A 298 -10.75 -9.62 30.97
C GLN A 298 -9.21 -9.53 31.01
N PHE A 299 -8.59 -8.94 29.99
CA PHE A 299 -7.13 -8.85 29.84
C PHE A 299 -6.43 -8.10 31.00
N PRO A 300 -6.99 -7.02 31.59
CA PRO A 300 -6.40 -6.36 32.75
C PRO A 300 -6.16 -7.25 33.97
N TYR A 301 -6.91 -8.34 34.15
CA TYR A 301 -6.63 -9.32 35.20
C TYR A 301 -5.29 -10.05 34.99
N LEU A 302 -4.95 -10.31 33.71
CA LEU A 302 -3.66 -10.88 33.35
C LEU A 302 -2.53 -9.88 33.60
N THR A 303 -2.70 -8.62 33.20
CA THR A 303 -1.72 -7.55 33.47
C THR A 303 -1.49 -7.38 34.97
N TYR A 304 -2.55 -7.37 35.78
CA TYR A 304 -2.46 -7.31 37.24
C TYR A 304 -1.66 -8.48 37.80
N CYS A 305 -1.93 -9.70 37.34
CA CYS A 305 -1.19 -10.88 37.82
C CYS A 305 0.30 -10.80 37.48
N LEU A 306 0.63 -10.37 36.26
CA LEU A 306 2.02 -10.21 35.82
C LEU A 306 2.75 -9.15 36.65
N GLU A 307 2.12 -7.99 36.86
CA GLU A 307 2.67 -6.89 37.64
C GLU A 307 2.82 -7.25 39.13
N ARG A 308 1.81 -7.90 39.72
CA ARG A 308 1.77 -8.18 41.15
C ARG A 308 2.63 -9.37 41.56
N PHE A 309 2.57 -10.46 40.78
CA PHE A 309 3.17 -11.73 41.19
C PHE A 309 4.48 -12.04 40.48
N TRP A 310 4.69 -11.58 39.25
CA TRP A 310 5.87 -11.96 38.45
C TRP A 310 6.94 -10.86 38.37
N HIS A 311 6.54 -9.59 38.25
CA HIS A 311 7.49 -8.50 37.95
C HIS A 311 8.63 -8.36 38.97
N ASN A 312 8.34 -8.55 40.26
CA ASN A 312 9.28 -8.33 41.36
C ASN A 312 9.95 -9.64 41.85
N GLN A 313 9.90 -10.72 41.06
CA GLN A 313 10.45 -12.01 41.49
C GLN A 313 11.93 -12.13 41.12
N GLU A 314 12.78 -11.68 42.04
CA GLU A 314 14.25 -11.84 41.93
C GLU A 314 14.69 -13.28 42.26
N GLU A 315 13.87 -14.04 43.00
CA GLU A 315 14.17 -15.41 43.45
C GLU A 315 13.05 -16.42 43.10
N TYR A 316 13.39 -17.71 43.05
CA TYR A 316 12.41 -18.78 42.81
C TYR A 316 11.41 -18.88 43.98
N ASN A 317 10.18 -18.43 43.76
CA ASN A 317 9.08 -18.63 44.70
C ASN A 317 8.12 -19.72 44.20
N LYS A 318 8.11 -20.86 44.90
CA LYS A 318 7.29 -22.04 44.59
C LYS A 318 5.78 -21.80 44.78
N ASN A 319 5.37 -20.72 45.45
CA ASN A 319 3.98 -20.44 45.77
C ASN A 319 3.28 -19.56 44.73
N ILE A 320 4.01 -18.89 43.82
CA ILE A 320 3.44 -17.95 42.84
C ILE A 320 2.29 -18.58 42.04
N THR A 321 2.49 -19.78 41.52
CA THR A 321 1.43 -20.48 40.76
C THR A 321 0.18 -20.68 41.61
N ALA A 322 0.32 -21.07 42.88
CA ALA A 322 -0.83 -21.24 43.77
C ALA A 322 -1.52 -19.91 44.12
N GLU A 323 -0.76 -18.83 44.27
CA GLU A 323 -1.28 -17.48 44.53
C GLU A 323 -2.06 -16.93 43.32
N ILE A 324 -1.54 -17.11 42.10
CA ILE A 324 -2.23 -16.72 40.87
C ILE A 324 -3.53 -17.52 40.70
N LEU A 325 -3.48 -18.84 40.89
CA LEU A 325 -4.68 -19.67 40.80
C LEU A 325 -5.71 -19.28 41.87
N LYS A 326 -5.28 -19.03 43.11
CA LYS A 326 -6.17 -18.58 44.19
C LYS A 326 -6.83 -17.23 43.83
N PHE A 327 -6.07 -16.30 43.27
CA PHE A 327 -6.58 -15.02 42.81
C PHE A 327 -7.60 -15.16 41.67
N LEU A 328 -7.33 -16.01 40.68
CA LEU A 328 -8.20 -16.16 39.51
C LEU A 328 -9.44 -17.03 39.77
N GLU A 329 -9.31 -18.16 40.45
CA GLU A 329 -10.40 -19.15 40.64
C GLU A 329 -11.29 -18.86 41.86
N GLY A 330 -10.71 -18.30 42.93
CA GLY A 330 -11.26 -18.44 44.28
C GLY A 330 -12.63 -17.78 44.50
N THR A 331 -13.40 -18.31 45.46
CA THR A 331 -14.62 -17.66 45.98
C THR A 331 -14.34 -16.31 46.63
N GLU A 332 -13.10 -16.05 47.05
CA GLU A 332 -12.58 -14.75 47.49
C GLU A 332 -11.81 -13.99 46.39
N GLY A 333 -11.47 -14.67 45.28
CA GLY A 333 -10.77 -14.12 44.11
C GLY A 333 -11.72 -13.63 43.01
N GLU A 334 -11.32 -13.72 41.74
CA GLU A 334 -12.08 -13.21 40.60
C GLU A 334 -13.16 -14.16 40.07
N GLY A 335 -13.11 -15.46 40.42
CA GLY A 335 -14.17 -16.42 40.11
C GLY A 335 -14.16 -16.98 38.68
N PHE A 336 -13.01 -16.96 38.01
CA PHE A 336 -12.82 -17.64 36.73
C PHE A 336 -12.91 -19.17 36.87
N SER A 337 -13.22 -19.86 35.77
CA SER A 337 -13.16 -21.33 35.76
C SER A 337 -11.74 -21.83 36.00
N SER A 338 -11.61 -23.04 36.56
CA SER A 338 -10.28 -23.61 36.85
C SER A 338 -9.42 -23.79 35.60
N ASP A 339 -10.03 -24.17 34.48
CA ASP A 339 -9.31 -24.25 33.20
C ASP A 339 -8.81 -22.86 32.77
N ASN A 340 -9.63 -21.81 32.83
CA ASN A 340 -9.20 -20.46 32.46
C ASN A 340 -8.08 -19.94 33.36
N ALA A 341 -8.19 -20.14 34.68
CA ALA A 341 -7.16 -19.73 35.62
C ALA A 341 -5.83 -20.47 35.42
N LYS A 342 -5.90 -21.79 35.21
CA LYS A 342 -4.73 -22.62 34.91
C LYS A 342 -4.01 -22.16 33.65
N TYR A 343 -4.74 -21.94 32.56
CA TYR A 343 -4.12 -21.53 31.30
C TYR A 343 -3.70 -20.06 31.30
N ALA A 344 -4.37 -19.20 32.07
CA ALA A 344 -3.90 -17.83 32.35
C ALA A 344 -2.53 -17.84 33.03
N GLU A 345 -2.33 -18.65 34.07
CA GLU A 345 -1.02 -18.76 34.72
C GLU A 345 0.07 -19.21 33.74
N LEU A 346 -0.23 -20.16 32.84
CA LEU A 346 0.70 -20.62 31.82
C LEU A 346 1.02 -19.55 30.76
N ILE A 347 0.10 -18.65 30.46
CA ILE A 347 0.32 -17.49 29.58
C ILE A 347 1.24 -16.47 30.25
N LEU A 348 1.03 -16.26 31.56
CA LEU A 348 1.75 -15.26 32.36
C LEU A 348 3.15 -15.70 32.76
N ARG A 349 3.43 -17.00 32.75
CA ARG A 349 4.71 -17.55 33.20
C ARG A 349 5.88 -17.00 32.38
N PRO A 350 6.92 -16.42 33.01
CA PRO A 350 8.04 -15.89 32.28
C PRO A 350 8.86 -16.94 31.52
N SER A 351 9.33 -16.61 30.31
CA SER A 351 10.09 -17.55 29.47
C SER A 351 11.46 -17.90 30.05
N LYS A 352 12.06 -16.99 30.83
CA LYS A 352 13.32 -17.18 31.56
C LYS A 352 13.05 -17.28 33.07
N PHE A 353 12.40 -18.36 33.49
CA PHE A 353 12.14 -18.59 34.92
C PHE A 353 13.38 -19.17 35.61
N PRO A 354 13.84 -18.60 36.76
CA PRO A 354 14.87 -19.24 37.57
C PRO A 354 14.37 -20.61 38.01
N ARG A 355 14.97 -21.67 37.46
CA ARG A 355 14.57 -23.04 37.80
C ARG A 355 15.03 -23.30 39.23
N GLY A 356 14.11 -23.74 40.09
CA GLY A 356 14.46 -24.25 41.41
C GLY A 356 15.52 -25.37 41.31
N PRO A 357 16.29 -25.61 42.38
CA PRO A 357 17.32 -26.63 42.39
C PRO A 357 16.73 -27.98 41.97
N LYS A 358 17.32 -28.62 40.96
CA LYS A 358 16.94 -30.00 40.58
C LYS A 358 17.14 -30.87 41.81
N LYS A 359 16.06 -31.49 42.31
CA LYS A 359 16.19 -32.60 43.26
C LYS A 359 17.11 -33.63 42.62
N ARG A 360 18.29 -33.85 43.20
CA ARG A 360 19.08 -35.04 42.91
C ARG A 360 18.23 -36.21 43.40
N ILE A 361 17.71 -37.00 42.45
CA ILE A 361 17.10 -38.30 42.74
C ILE A 361 18.24 -39.29 42.96
#